data_AF-A0AAU6AYZ3-F1
#
_entry.id   AF-A0AAU6AYZ3-F1
#
_cell.length_a   1.000
_cell.length_b   1.000
_cell.length_c   1.000
_cell.angle_alpha   90.00
_cell.angle_beta   90.00
_cell.angle_gamma   90.00
#
_symmetry.space_group_name_H-M   'P 1'
#
loop_
_entity.id
_entity.type
_entity.pdbx_description
1 polymer ?
#
loop_
_entity_poly.entity_id
_entity_poly.type
_entity_poly.pdbx_seq_one_letter_code
_entity_poly.pdbx_strand_id
1 'polypeptide(L)'
;MGQSGQVSVWVPIAVGMIGLIGVIVGQLINARREDRRWKRDQQREDVRWKRQREIELLRLTQESRAHWRDIRLQTYGKLLQIVNRIVQLSREAVYAPKTEVEAQAVFDEYNQKKDEFLSAALEAVIMTESSRLGSHIGEYMNHLGIFFPIVRMRKVLAEGKTFHFDDDERKRASDVHRRNLNYFLRLRDLIKEELGVVVKGAEISSEG
;
A
#
# COMPACT_ATOMS: atom_id res chain seq x y z
N MET A 1 -4.27 -84.30 70.51
CA MET A 1 -3.30 -84.14 69.41
C MET A 1 -3.86 -83.11 68.46
N GLY A 2 -3.35 -81.88 68.51
CA GLY A 2 -3.89 -80.74 67.77
C GLY A 2 -3.49 -80.81 66.31
N GLN A 3 -4.46 -80.96 65.42
CA GLN A 3 -4.28 -80.71 64.00
C GLN A 3 -4.10 -79.21 63.80
N SER A 4 -2.85 -78.80 63.64
CA SER A 4 -2.48 -77.47 63.17
C SER A 4 -3.11 -77.26 61.79
N GLY A 5 -4.09 -76.36 61.72
CA GLY A 5 -4.79 -76.01 60.49
C GLY A 5 -3.82 -75.43 59.46
N GLN A 6 -3.34 -76.29 58.55
CA GLN A 6 -2.49 -75.91 57.44
C GLN A 6 -3.33 -75.10 56.44
N VAL A 7 -3.23 -73.78 56.55
CA VAL A 7 -3.90 -72.86 55.62
C VAL A 7 -3.29 -73.06 54.24
N SER A 8 -4.16 -73.18 53.23
CA SER A 8 -3.75 -73.52 51.89
C SER A 8 -2.88 -72.42 51.25
N VAL A 9 -1.76 -72.81 50.64
CA VAL A 9 -0.74 -71.93 50.06
C VAL A 9 -1.30 -71.02 48.93
N TRP A 10 -2.44 -71.34 48.34
CA TRP A 10 -3.08 -70.49 47.31
C TRP A 10 -3.77 -69.25 47.89
N VAL A 11 -4.16 -69.26 49.18
CA VAL A 11 -4.90 -68.16 49.80
C VAL A 11 -4.08 -66.86 49.81
N PRO A 12 -2.79 -66.85 50.24
CA PRO A 12 -1.95 -65.66 50.14
C PRO A 12 -1.76 -65.13 48.72
N ILE A 13 -1.66 -66.02 47.72
CA ILE A 13 -1.49 -65.65 46.31
C ILE A 13 -2.74 -64.94 45.79
N ALA A 14 -3.92 -65.47 46.11
CA ALA A 14 -5.20 -64.86 45.73
C ALA A 14 -5.38 -63.47 46.39
N VAL A 15 -5.05 -63.33 47.68
CA VAL A 15 -5.10 -62.06 48.39
C VAL A 15 -4.11 -61.05 47.80
N GLY A 16 -2.90 -61.48 47.45
CA GLY A 16 -1.90 -60.63 46.80
C GLY A 16 -2.38 -60.09 45.44
N MET A 17 -2.99 -60.95 44.62
CA MET A 17 -3.55 -60.56 43.32
C MET A 17 -4.71 -59.56 43.47
N ILE A 18 -5.61 -59.77 44.44
CA ILE A 18 -6.71 -58.84 44.72
C ILE A 18 -6.17 -57.49 45.20
N GLY A 19 -5.15 -57.49 46.06
CA GLY A 19 -4.48 -56.28 46.51
C GLY A 19 -3.86 -55.49 45.35
N LEU A 20 -3.18 -56.18 44.43
CA LEU A 20 -2.59 -55.55 43.24
C LEU A 20 -3.64 -54.94 42.31
N ILE A 21 -4.73 -55.67 42.05
CA ILE A 21 -5.86 -55.17 41.23
C ILE A 21 -6.46 -53.92 41.88
N GLY A 22 -6.61 -53.90 43.20
CA GLY A 22 -7.12 -52.74 43.95
C GLY A 22 -6.27 -51.48 43.73
N VAL A 23 -4.94 -51.61 43.76
CA VAL A 23 -4.01 -50.48 43.52
C VAL A 23 -4.10 -49.98 42.07
N ILE A 24 -4.13 -50.89 41.09
CA ILE A 24 -4.22 -50.52 39.66
C ILE A 24 -5.52 -49.77 39.38
N VAL A 25 -6.65 -50.27 39.89
CA VAL A 25 -7.95 -49.61 39.73
C VAL A 25 -7.97 -48.25 40.43
N GLY A 26 -7.37 -48.14 41.63
CA GLY A 26 -7.22 -46.87 42.35
C GLY A 26 -6.43 -45.83 41.56
N GLN A 27 -5.30 -46.23 40.97
CA GLN A 27 -4.48 -45.35 40.12
C GLN A 27 -5.23 -44.93 38.84
N LEU A 28 -5.96 -45.85 38.20
CA LEU A 28 -6.75 -45.55 37.00
C LEU A 28 -7.87 -44.53 37.27
N ILE A 29 -8.56 -44.65 38.40
CA ILE A 29 -9.62 -43.69 38.79
C ILE A 29 -9.01 -42.30 39.05
N ASN A 30 -7.85 -42.25 39.71
CA ASN A 30 -7.16 -41.00 39.98
C ASN A 30 -6.73 -40.30 38.67
N ALA A 31 -6.11 -41.05 37.76
CA ALA A 31 -5.72 -40.55 36.43
C ALA A 31 -6.95 -40.03 35.64
N ARG A 32 -8.09 -40.72 35.73
CA ARG A 32 -9.33 -40.29 35.04
C ARG A 32 -9.93 -39.02 35.62
N ARG A 33 -9.76 -38.75 36.92
CA ARG A 33 -10.21 -37.49 37.54
C ARG A 33 -9.32 -36.32 37.11
N GLU A 34 -8.02 -36.55 37.03
CA GLU A 34 -7.04 -35.55 36.60
C GLU A 34 -7.23 -35.17 35.13
N ASP A 35 -7.42 -36.15 34.24
CA ASP A 35 -7.69 -35.92 32.81
C ASP A 35 -8.95 -35.05 32.58
N ARG A 36 -10.00 -35.21 33.40
CA ARG A 36 -11.21 -34.35 33.31
C ARG A 36 -10.99 -32.92 33.79
N ARG A 37 -10.07 -32.70 34.73
CA ARG A 37 -9.70 -31.34 35.17
C ARG A 37 -8.88 -30.67 34.07
N TRP A 38 -7.86 -31.39 33.58
CA TRP A 38 -7.00 -30.93 32.48
C TRP A 38 -7.80 -30.51 31.25
N LYS A 39 -8.77 -31.32 30.81
CA LYS A 39 -9.60 -30.99 29.63
C LYS A 39 -10.37 -29.67 29.77
N ARG A 40 -10.84 -29.32 30.96
CA ARG A 40 -11.57 -28.06 31.18
C ARG A 40 -10.63 -26.85 31.18
N ASP A 41 -9.44 -27.02 31.76
CA ASP A 41 -8.44 -25.95 31.77
C ASP A 41 -7.86 -25.73 30.37
N GLN A 42 -7.62 -26.81 29.62
CA GLN A 42 -7.24 -26.77 28.22
C GLN A 42 -8.28 -26.07 27.35
N GLN A 43 -9.58 -26.39 27.51
CA GLN A 43 -10.66 -25.69 26.78
C GLN A 43 -10.68 -24.18 27.07
N ARG A 44 -10.43 -23.75 28.31
CA ARG A 44 -10.39 -22.33 28.68
C ARG A 44 -9.16 -21.63 28.11
N GLU A 45 -8.04 -22.33 28.10
CA GLU A 45 -6.81 -21.84 27.51
C GLU A 45 -6.95 -21.72 25.99
N ASP A 46 -7.47 -22.73 25.30
CA ASP A 46 -7.73 -22.70 23.86
C ASP A 46 -8.62 -21.52 23.45
N VAL A 47 -9.68 -21.22 24.23
CA VAL A 47 -10.53 -20.04 23.97
C VAL A 47 -9.77 -18.74 24.15
N ARG A 48 -8.88 -18.64 25.15
CA ARG A 48 -8.03 -17.46 25.35
C ARG A 48 -7.05 -17.27 24.20
N TRP A 49 -6.36 -18.35 23.78
CA TRP A 49 -5.44 -18.33 22.65
C TRP A 49 -6.15 -17.98 21.33
N LYS A 50 -7.37 -18.50 21.10
CA LYS A 50 -8.17 -18.12 19.93
C LYS A 50 -8.48 -16.63 19.90
N ARG A 51 -8.95 -16.06 21.02
CA ARG A 51 -9.22 -14.62 21.11
C ARG A 51 -7.97 -13.77 20.90
N GLN A 52 -6.84 -14.19 21.46
CA GLN A 52 -5.57 -13.48 21.26
C GLN A 52 -5.14 -13.50 19.80
N ARG A 53 -5.24 -14.64 19.11
CA ARG A 53 -4.96 -14.75 17.68
C ARG A 53 -5.90 -13.89 16.84
N GLU A 54 -7.19 -13.85 17.16
CA GLU A 54 -8.15 -12.99 16.46
C GLU A 54 -7.80 -11.51 16.61
N ILE A 55 -7.47 -11.06 17.83
CA ILE A 55 -7.05 -9.67 18.09
C ILE A 55 -5.75 -9.35 17.35
N GLU A 56 -4.77 -10.25 17.37
CA GLU A 56 -3.49 -10.09 16.69
C GLU A 56 -3.68 -10.01 15.16
N LEU A 57 -4.51 -10.88 14.58
CA LEU A 57 -4.84 -10.83 13.15
C LEU A 57 -5.55 -9.53 12.76
N LEU A 58 -6.50 -9.07 13.58
CA LEU A 58 -7.16 -7.78 13.37
C LEU A 58 -6.17 -6.62 13.43
N ARG A 59 -5.26 -6.64 14.40
CA ARG A 59 -4.21 -5.63 14.56
C ARG A 59 -3.27 -5.62 13.34
N LEU A 60 -2.75 -6.77 12.93
CA LEU A 60 -1.89 -6.89 11.75
C LEU A 60 -2.60 -6.43 10.47
N THR A 61 -3.90 -6.74 10.35
CA THR A 61 -4.71 -6.28 9.21
C THR A 61 -4.88 -4.76 9.21
N GLN A 62 -5.11 -4.14 10.38
CA GLN A 62 -5.21 -2.68 10.52
C GLN A 62 -3.87 -1.98 10.23
N GLU A 63 -2.78 -2.49 10.79
CA GLU A 63 -1.42 -1.97 10.58
C GLU A 63 -1.02 -2.10 9.11
N SER A 64 -1.29 -3.25 8.47
CA SER A 64 -1.06 -3.44 7.03
C SER A 64 -1.87 -2.45 6.18
N ARG A 65 -3.17 -2.26 6.48
CA ARG A 65 -4.00 -1.27 5.76
C ARG A 65 -3.49 0.16 5.91
N ALA A 66 -3.07 0.55 7.12
CA ALA A 66 -2.50 1.86 7.38
C ALA A 66 -1.19 2.05 6.60
N HIS A 67 -0.30 1.06 6.67
CA HIS A 67 0.96 1.05 5.95
C HIS A 67 0.77 1.21 4.43
N TRP A 68 -0.12 0.41 3.82
CA TRP A 68 -0.41 0.50 2.38
C TRP A 68 -1.07 1.83 1.98
N ARG A 69 -1.87 2.43 2.87
CA ARG A 69 -2.42 3.77 2.63
C ARG A 69 -1.32 4.81 2.61
N ASP A 70 -0.40 4.76 3.57
CA ASP A 70 0.69 5.74 3.68
C ASP A 70 1.64 5.64 2.49
N ILE A 71 1.98 4.42 2.04
CA ILE A 71 2.73 4.20 0.80
C ILE A 71 2.03 4.85 -0.38
N ARG A 72 0.73 4.58 -0.60
CA ARG A 72 -0.03 5.17 -1.72
C ARG A 72 -0.05 6.70 -1.66
N LEU A 73 -0.23 7.28 -0.48
CA LEU A 73 -0.19 8.73 -0.28
C LEU A 73 1.17 9.32 -0.65
N GLN A 74 2.27 8.68 -0.24
CA GLN A 74 3.62 9.11 -0.59
C GLN A 74 3.87 9.03 -2.10
N THR A 75 3.53 7.90 -2.72
CA THR A 75 3.73 7.69 -4.16
C THR A 75 2.91 8.69 -4.99
N TYR A 76 1.63 8.88 -4.66
CA TYR A 76 0.78 9.87 -5.33
C TYR A 76 1.22 11.31 -5.06
N GLY A 77 1.67 11.62 -3.85
CA GLY A 77 2.23 12.92 -3.50
C GLY A 77 3.45 13.26 -4.38
N LYS A 78 4.39 12.32 -4.50
CA LYS A 78 5.56 12.44 -5.38
C LYS A 78 5.16 12.64 -6.84
N LEU A 79 4.21 11.85 -7.34
CA LEU A 79 3.70 11.97 -8.71
C LEU A 79 3.11 13.37 -8.97
N LEU A 80 2.25 13.86 -8.07
CA LEU A 80 1.63 15.18 -8.19
C LEU A 80 2.64 16.33 -8.11
N GLN A 81 3.68 16.20 -7.27
CA GLN A 81 4.77 17.18 -7.20
C GLN A 81 5.52 17.28 -8.53
N ILE A 82 5.85 16.14 -9.16
CA ILE A 82 6.54 16.11 -10.45
C ILE A 82 5.65 16.74 -11.54
N VAL A 83 4.38 16.35 -11.63
CA VAL A 83 3.46 16.93 -12.63
C VAL A 83 3.29 18.43 -12.42
N ASN A 84 3.16 18.88 -11.17
CA ASN A 84 3.09 20.31 -10.87
C ASN A 84 4.36 21.05 -11.31
N ARG A 85 5.55 20.47 -11.12
CA ARG A 85 6.81 21.04 -11.62
C ARG A 85 6.85 21.11 -13.14
N ILE A 86 6.40 20.07 -13.84
CA ILE A 86 6.26 20.07 -15.31
C ILE A 86 5.32 21.20 -15.77
N VAL A 87 4.19 21.40 -15.08
CA VAL A 87 3.26 22.51 -15.38
C VAL A 87 3.95 23.86 -15.17
N GLN A 88 4.73 24.04 -14.09
CA GLN A 88 5.49 25.26 -13.85
C GLN A 88 6.55 25.51 -14.94
N LEU A 89 7.35 24.49 -15.27
CA LEU A 89 8.37 24.59 -16.32
C LEU A 89 7.74 24.90 -17.69
N SER A 90 6.57 24.32 -17.99
CA SER A 90 5.84 24.66 -19.22
C SER A 90 5.38 26.12 -19.24
N ARG A 91 5.04 26.70 -18.09
CA ARG A 91 4.69 28.13 -17.97
C ARG A 91 5.93 28.99 -18.12
N GLU A 92 7.02 28.64 -17.45
CA GLU A 92 8.30 29.33 -17.53
C GLU A 92 8.80 29.36 -18.97
N ALA A 93 8.74 28.24 -19.69
CA ALA A 93 9.11 28.15 -21.10
C ALA A 93 8.27 29.06 -22.03
N VAL A 94 7.00 29.31 -21.71
CA VAL A 94 6.11 30.16 -22.52
C VAL A 94 6.34 31.65 -22.25
N TYR A 95 6.52 32.02 -20.97
CA TYR A 95 6.40 33.43 -20.55
C TYR A 95 7.71 34.06 -20.05
N ALA A 96 8.73 33.26 -19.73
CA ALA A 96 9.89 33.73 -18.97
C ALA A 96 11.27 33.67 -19.64
N PRO A 97 11.55 32.96 -20.77
CA PRO A 97 12.93 32.88 -21.24
C PRO A 97 13.36 34.22 -21.82
N LYS A 98 14.28 34.90 -21.16
CA LYS A 98 14.87 36.16 -21.65
C LYS A 98 16.13 35.89 -22.45
N THR A 99 16.76 34.74 -22.22
CA THR A 99 18.01 34.33 -22.87
C THR A 99 17.97 32.88 -23.33
N GLU A 100 18.85 32.54 -24.27
CA GLU A 100 19.09 31.18 -24.74
C GLU A 100 19.47 30.23 -23.60
N VAL A 101 20.35 30.67 -22.71
CA VAL A 101 20.87 29.87 -21.60
C VAL A 101 19.73 29.51 -20.63
N GLU A 102 18.84 30.45 -20.33
CA GLU A 102 17.65 30.20 -19.50
C GLU A 102 16.68 29.23 -20.18
N ALA A 103 16.42 29.39 -21.48
CA ALA A 103 15.54 28.50 -22.24
C ALA A 103 16.07 27.06 -22.25
N GLN A 104 17.38 26.89 -22.46
CA GLN A 104 18.03 25.58 -22.45
C GLN A 104 17.98 24.94 -21.05
N ALA A 105 18.24 25.70 -19.98
CA ALA A 105 18.15 25.20 -18.62
C ALA A 105 16.74 24.71 -18.26
N VAL A 106 15.70 25.49 -18.61
CA VAL A 106 14.29 25.09 -18.43
C VAL A 106 13.98 23.81 -19.19
N PHE A 107 14.53 23.64 -20.40
CA PHE A 107 14.32 22.45 -21.20
C PHE A 107 15.01 21.21 -20.64
N ASP A 108 16.25 21.34 -20.20
CA ASP A 108 17.00 20.24 -19.59
C ASP A 108 16.29 19.76 -18.32
N GLU A 109 15.84 20.70 -17.47
CA GLU A 109 15.05 20.38 -16.29
C GLU A 109 13.69 19.74 -16.66
N TYR A 110 13.03 20.23 -17.70
CA TYR A 110 11.76 19.64 -18.17
C TYR A 110 11.94 18.18 -18.59
N ASN A 111 12.99 17.85 -19.34
CA ASN A 111 13.25 16.46 -19.74
C ASN A 111 13.61 15.58 -18.55
N GLN A 112 14.44 16.08 -17.62
CA GLN A 112 14.72 15.37 -16.39
C GLN A 112 13.43 15.06 -15.63
N LYS A 113 12.52 16.04 -15.48
CA LYS A 113 11.25 15.83 -14.79
C LYS A 113 10.29 14.91 -15.52
N LYS A 114 10.34 14.87 -16.84
CA LYS A 114 9.59 13.89 -17.65
C LYS A 114 10.05 12.46 -17.39
N ASP A 115 11.36 12.24 -17.25
CA ASP A 115 11.90 10.91 -16.94
C ASP A 115 11.60 10.51 -15.48
N GLU A 116 11.70 11.46 -14.54
CA GLU A 116 11.24 11.25 -13.16
C GLU A 116 9.74 10.95 -13.09
N PHE A 117 8.93 11.63 -13.91
CA PHE A 117 7.49 11.38 -14.02
C PHE A 117 7.22 9.94 -14.46
N LEU A 118 7.92 9.46 -15.49
CA LEU A 118 7.77 8.08 -15.97
C LEU A 118 8.02 7.06 -14.86
N SER A 119 9.12 7.24 -14.13
CA SER A 119 9.48 6.34 -13.03
C SER A 119 8.42 6.38 -11.91
N ALA A 120 8.00 7.57 -11.48
CA ALA A 120 6.99 7.72 -10.43
C ALA A 120 5.60 7.22 -10.88
N ALA A 121 5.26 7.40 -12.15
CA ALA A 121 4.02 6.94 -12.74
C ALA A 121 3.96 5.40 -12.78
N LEU A 122 5.04 4.75 -13.21
CA LEU A 122 5.14 3.29 -13.23
C LEU A 122 5.09 2.71 -11.81
N GLU A 123 5.80 3.32 -10.87
CA GLU A 123 5.73 2.98 -9.44
C GLU A 123 4.29 3.09 -8.94
N ALA A 124 3.58 4.20 -9.24
CA ALA A 124 2.20 4.39 -8.84
C ALA A 124 1.24 3.33 -9.43
N VAL A 125 1.39 2.97 -10.70
CA VAL A 125 0.54 1.97 -11.36
C VAL A 125 0.75 0.59 -10.78
N ILE A 126 2.01 0.17 -10.58
CA ILE A 126 2.34 -1.14 -10.01
C ILE A 126 1.81 -1.24 -8.58
N MET A 127 2.00 -0.19 -7.77
CA MET A 127 1.64 -0.21 -6.36
C MET A 127 0.14 -0.15 -6.09
N THR A 128 -0.64 0.34 -7.06
CA THR A 128 -2.09 0.57 -6.87
C THR A 128 -2.94 -0.40 -7.65
N GLU A 129 -2.34 -1.15 -8.58
CA GLU A 129 -3.02 -2.04 -9.53
C GLU A 129 -4.18 -1.34 -10.28
N SER A 130 -4.18 0.00 -10.33
CA SER A 130 -5.27 0.78 -10.94
C SER A 130 -5.07 0.87 -12.45
N SER A 131 -5.90 0.12 -13.18
CA SER A 131 -5.98 0.19 -14.65
C SER A 131 -6.42 1.57 -15.15
N ARG A 132 -7.30 2.26 -14.39
CA ARG A 132 -7.75 3.64 -14.70
C ARG A 132 -6.57 4.61 -14.64
N LEU A 133 -5.77 4.54 -13.58
CA LEU A 133 -4.57 5.37 -13.43
C LEU A 133 -3.56 5.09 -14.55
N GLY A 134 -3.31 3.81 -14.86
CA GLY A 134 -2.42 3.42 -15.96
C GLY A 134 -2.87 3.96 -17.31
N SER A 135 -4.17 3.91 -17.61
CA SER A 135 -4.73 4.48 -18.84
C SER A 135 -4.55 6.00 -18.91
N HIS A 136 -4.82 6.72 -17.82
CA HIS A 136 -4.66 8.19 -17.77
C HIS A 136 -3.20 8.62 -17.92
N ILE A 137 -2.28 7.90 -17.25
CA ILE A 137 -0.84 8.10 -17.39
C ILE A 137 -0.40 7.87 -18.83
N GLY A 138 -0.90 6.82 -19.49
CA GLY A 138 -0.62 6.55 -20.90
C GLY A 138 -1.07 7.69 -21.83
N GLU A 139 -2.28 8.21 -21.63
CA GLU A 139 -2.79 9.38 -22.37
C GLU A 139 -1.86 10.59 -22.21
N TYR A 140 -1.43 10.86 -20.97
CA TYR A 140 -0.53 11.98 -20.72
C TYR A 140 0.88 11.77 -21.23
N MET A 141 1.42 10.56 -21.18
CA MET A 141 2.71 10.26 -21.78
C MET A 141 2.71 10.54 -23.28
N ASN A 142 1.63 10.15 -23.97
CA ASN A 142 1.45 10.49 -25.38
C ASN A 142 1.42 12.01 -25.57
N HIS A 143 0.83 12.77 -24.65
CA HIS A 143 0.82 14.24 -24.69
C HIS A 143 2.15 14.90 -24.32
N LEU A 144 2.90 14.35 -23.36
CA LEU A 144 4.22 14.83 -22.96
C LEU A 144 5.23 14.66 -24.10
N GLY A 145 5.11 13.58 -24.88
CA GLY A 145 5.89 13.39 -26.10
C GLY A 145 5.58 14.43 -27.19
N ILE A 146 4.41 15.08 -27.13
CA ILE A 146 3.99 16.16 -28.02
C ILE A 146 4.49 17.54 -27.52
N PHE A 147 5.17 17.60 -26.36
CA PHE A 147 5.86 18.80 -25.87
C PHE A 147 7.15 19.05 -26.68
N PHE A 148 6.89 19.48 -27.92
CA PHE A 148 7.65 20.31 -28.84
C PHE A 148 8.55 19.71 -29.93
N PRO A 149 8.47 20.30 -31.14
CA PRO A 149 9.57 20.49 -32.08
C PRO A 149 10.69 21.40 -31.50
N ILE A 150 11.25 21.10 -30.32
CA ILE A 150 12.39 21.85 -29.72
C ILE A 150 13.69 21.69 -30.51
N VAL A 151 13.72 20.73 -31.45
CA VAL A 151 14.71 20.70 -32.54
C VAL A 151 14.81 22.06 -33.25
N ARG A 152 13.73 22.85 -33.30
CA ARG A 152 13.74 24.20 -33.89
C ARG A 152 14.37 25.25 -32.98
N MET A 153 14.19 25.19 -31.65
CA MET A 153 14.96 26.05 -30.73
C MET A 153 16.44 25.81 -30.91
N ARG A 154 16.87 24.54 -30.92
CA ARG A 154 18.27 24.17 -31.19
C ARG A 154 18.80 24.76 -32.51
N LYS A 155 17.96 24.78 -33.55
CA LYS A 155 18.31 25.33 -34.87
C LYS A 155 18.40 26.86 -34.87
N VAL A 156 17.46 27.55 -34.23
CA VAL A 156 17.44 29.02 -34.12
C VAL A 156 18.55 29.53 -33.21
N LEU A 157 18.86 28.78 -32.15
CA LEU A 157 19.93 29.06 -31.19
C LEU A 157 21.32 28.82 -31.79
N ALA A 158 21.51 27.77 -32.58
CA ALA A 158 22.74 27.55 -33.34
C ALA A 158 23.06 28.68 -34.34
N GLU A 159 22.06 29.49 -34.72
CA GLU A 159 22.21 30.63 -35.63
C GLU A 159 22.50 31.96 -34.91
N GLY A 160 22.58 31.99 -33.57
CA GLY A 160 22.92 33.20 -32.80
C GLY A 160 21.88 34.32 -32.86
N LYS A 161 20.64 34.02 -33.26
CA LYS A 161 19.56 35.00 -33.40
C LYS A 161 18.81 35.18 -32.07
N THR A 162 18.42 36.41 -31.77
CA THR A 162 17.51 36.69 -30.66
C THR A 162 16.23 35.89 -30.82
N PHE A 163 15.93 35.08 -29.81
CA PHE A 163 14.80 34.18 -29.84
C PHE A 163 13.50 34.97 -29.70
N HIS A 164 12.76 35.10 -30.80
CA HIS A 164 11.40 35.60 -30.80
C HIS A 164 10.48 34.48 -31.26
N PHE A 165 9.68 33.98 -30.31
CA PHE A 165 8.51 33.20 -30.69
C PHE A 165 7.61 34.07 -31.54
N ASP A 166 7.31 33.60 -32.76
CA ASP A 166 6.19 34.12 -33.51
C ASP A 166 4.86 33.86 -32.76
N ASP A 167 3.81 34.55 -33.15
CA ASP A 167 2.50 34.43 -32.48
C ASP A 167 1.94 33.01 -32.54
N ASP A 168 2.25 32.24 -33.57
CA ASP A 168 1.83 30.84 -33.72
C ASP A 168 2.56 29.93 -32.74
N GLU A 169 3.85 30.14 -32.52
CA GLU A 169 4.67 29.39 -31.57
C GLU A 169 4.28 29.70 -30.13
N ARG A 170 3.99 30.97 -29.80
CA ARG A 170 3.42 31.35 -28.49
C ARG A 170 2.08 30.68 -28.26
N LYS A 171 1.20 30.68 -29.26
CA LYS A 171 -0.10 30.01 -29.20
C LYS A 171 0.04 28.50 -28.96
N ARG A 172 0.93 27.83 -29.70
CA ARG A 172 1.22 26.41 -29.51
C ARG A 172 1.75 26.12 -28.11
N ALA A 173 2.71 26.92 -27.62
CA ALA A 173 3.28 26.73 -26.29
C ALA A 173 2.22 26.93 -25.19
N SER A 174 1.37 27.95 -25.31
CA SER A 174 0.20 28.19 -24.44
C SER A 174 -0.80 27.03 -24.47
N ASP A 175 -1.10 26.48 -25.66
CA ASP A 175 -1.99 25.32 -25.79
C ASP A 175 -1.44 24.08 -25.07
N VAL A 176 -0.12 23.87 -25.12
CA VAL A 176 0.49 22.74 -24.41
C VAL A 176 0.47 22.98 -22.90
N HIS A 177 0.79 24.19 -22.43
CA HIS A 177 0.64 24.53 -21.00
C HIS A 177 -0.80 24.27 -20.51
N ARG A 178 -1.81 24.71 -21.28
CA ARG A 178 -3.23 24.47 -20.97
C ARG A 178 -3.57 22.98 -20.90
N ARG A 179 -3.03 22.16 -21.82
CA ARG A 179 -3.20 20.70 -21.78
C ARG A 179 -2.56 20.07 -20.55
N ASN A 180 -1.33 20.46 -20.21
CA ASN A 180 -0.64 19.96 -19.01
C ASN A 180 -1.40 20.34 -17.74
N LEU A 181 -1.92 21.56 -17.64
CA LEU A 181 -2.75 21.99 -16.52
C LEU A 181 -4.04 21.16 -16.42
N ASN A 182 -4.76 20.98 -17.53
CA ASN A 182 -5.97 20.17 -17.56
C ASN A 182 -5.68 18.73 -17.13
N TYR A 183 -4.57 18.14 -17.58
CA TYR A 183 -4.18 16.81 -17.16
C TYR A 183 -3.86 16.74 -15.67
N PHE A 184 -3.09 17.70 -15.14
CA PHE A 184 -2.79 17.77 -13.71
C PHE A 184 -4.07 17.78 -12.87
N LEU A 185 -5.08 18.56 -13.28
CA LEU A 185 -6.36 18.61 -12.60
C LEU A 185 -7.08 17.25 -12.64
N ARG A 186 -7.16 16.61 -13.82
CA ARG A 186 -7.78 15.29 -13.94
C ARG A 186 -7.04 14.21 -13.13
N LEU A 187 -5.72 14.18 -13.18
CA LEU A 187 -4.90 13.23 -12.43
C LEU A 187 -5.09 13.42 -10.92
N ARG A 188 -5.11 14.68 -10.45
CA ARG A 188 -5.39 15.01 -9.05
C ARG A 188 -6.77 14.51 -8.64
N ASP A 189 -7.79 14.74 -9.46
CA ASP A 189 -9.15 14.35 -9.14
C ASP A 189 -9.32 12.82 -9.17
N LEU A 190 -8.70 12.13 -10.12
CA LEU A 190 -8.62 10.67 -10.16
C LEU A 190 -7.91 10.10 -8.91
N ILE A 191 -6.79 10.68 -8.49
CA ILE A 191 -6.08 10.26 -7.28
C ILE A 191 -6.95 10.45 -6.03
N LYS A 192 -7.74 11.54 -5.96
CA LYS A 192 -8.69 11.74 -4.85
C LYS A 192 -9.77 10.67 -4.82
N GLU A 193 -10.33 10.31 -5.99
CA GLU A 193 -11.29 9.22 -6.12
C GLU A 193 -10.69 7.89 -5.64
N GLU A 194 -9.49 7.53 -6.12
CA GLU A 194 -8.79 6.28 -5.79
C GLU A 194 -8.42 6.17 -4.31
N LEU A 195 -8.09 7.30 -3.67
CA LEU A 195 -7.82 7.34 -2.23
C LEU A 195 -9.10 7.21 -1.39
N GLY A 196 -10.28 7.17 -2.01
CA GLY A 196 -11.55 7.21 -1.29
C GLY A 196 -11.72 8.51 -0.51
N VAL A 197 -10.96 9.55 -0.85
CA VAL A 197 -11.17 10.91 -0.36
C VAL A 197 -12.33 11.45 -1.17
N VAL A 198 -13.51 10.91 -0.88
CA VAL A 198 -14.75 11.61 -1.17
C VAL A 198 -14.61 12.90 -0.39
N VAL A 199 -14.29 13.99 -1.09
CA VAL A 199 -14.61 15.31 -0.61
C VAL A 199 -16.13 15.23 -0.49
N LYS A 200 -16.63 14.85 0.69
CA LYS A 200 -18.00 15.17 1.06
C LYS A 200 -18.01 16.66 0.84
N GLY A 201 -18.57 17.08 -0.29
CA GLY A 201 -18.85 18.47 -0.55
C GLY A 201 -19.44 18.95 0.75
N ALA A 202 -18.86 19.98 1.32
CA ALA A 202 -19.51 20.69 2.38
C ALA A 202 -20.82 21.20 1.76
N GLU A 203 -21.85 20.35 1.76
CA GLU A 203 -23.21 20.75 2.00
C GLU A 203 -23.14 21.40 3.39
N ILE A 204 -22.68 22.65 3.38
CA ILE A 204 -23.12 23.65 4.32
C ILE A 204 -24.61 23.64 4.08
N SER A 205 -25.31 22.80 4.84
CA SER A 205 -26.74 22.84 4.97
C SER A 205 -27.04 24.27 5.40
N SER A 206 -27.43 25.07 4.41
CA SER A 206 -28.17 26.31 4.57
C SER A 206 -29.56 25.93 5.08
N GLU A 207 -29.62 25.31 6.26
CA GLU A 207 -30.80 25.32 7.10
C GLU A 207 -30.67 26.54 8.00
N GLY A 208 -31.00 27.69 7.41
CA GLY A 208 -31.35 28.93 8.07
C GLY A 208 -32.66 29.41 7.49
#